data_AF-A0A820SAE5-F1
#
_entry.id   AF-A0A820SAE5-F1
#
_cell.length_a   1.000
_cell.length_b   1.000
_cell.length_c   1.000
_cell.angle_alpha   90.00
_cell.angle_beta   90.00
_cell.angle_gamma   90.00
#
_symmetry.space_group_name_H-M   'P 1'
#
loop_
_entity.id
_entity.type
_entity.pdbx_description
1 polymer ?
#
loop_
_entity_poly.entity_id
_entity_poly.type
_entity_poly.pdbx_seq_one_letter_code
_entity_poly.pdbx_strand_id
1 'polypeptide(L)'
;MPRLKAFDNDIELKNRFIFYLIIGGSLNSSITIDYYSGQLNLLTSKSNQLPIYGTLIISISSQTNISLTILIHDYHTDPQTFIMSLKQQQQQREQSSSSLSSILSPLFYFISSISL
;
A
#
# COMPACT_ATOMS: atom_id res chain seq x y z
N MET A 1 2.54 22.94 -0.69
CA MET A 1 1.70 21.82 -1.15
C MET A 1 2.55 20.87 -2.02
N PRO A 2 2.23 19.57 -2.07
CA PRO A 2 3.01 18.59 -2.83
C PRO A 2 2.89 18.80 -4.35
N ARG A 3 3.84 18.23 -5.09
CA ARG A 3 3.92 18.27 -6.55
C ARG A 3 4.00 16.86 -7.10
N LEU A 4 3.19 16.56 -8.12
CA LEU A 4 3.29 15.32 -8.87
C LEU A 4 4.37 15.42 -9.94
N LYS A 5 5.05 14.30 -10.18
CA LYS A 5 6.01 14.14 -11.28
C LYS A 5 5.73 12.80 -11.97
N ALA A 6 5.60 12.85 -13.28
CA ALA A 6 5.57 11.68 -14.13
C ALA A 6 6.77 11.73 -15.10
N PHE A 7 7.16 10.56 -15.58
CA PHE A 7 8.24 10.38 -16.55
C PHE A 7 7.75 9.45 -17.65
N ASP A 8 7.96 9.84 -18.90
CA ASP A 8 7.79 8.98 -20.05
C ASP A 8 9.12 8.27 -20.32
N ASN A 9 9.11 6.94 -20.31
CA ASN A 9 10.32 6.12 -20.50
C ASN A 9 10.57 5.77 -21.98
N ASP A 10 9.71 6.24 -22.91
CA ASP A 10 9.85 5.93 -24.32
C ASP A 10 11.04 6.67 -24.93
N ILE A 11 12.08 5.89 -25.28
CA ILE A 11 13.38 6.37 -25.75
C ILE A 11 13.26 7.14 -27.08
N GLU A 12 12.25 6.82 -27.89
CA GLU A 12 12.04 7.38 -29.23
C GLU A 12 11.29 8.72 -29.21
N LEU A 13 10.60 9.05 -28.12
CA LEU A 13 9.70 10.22 -28.03
C LEU A 13 10.15 11.18 -26.92
N LYS A 14 11.43 11.61 -26.99
CA LYS A 14 12.10 12.47 -25.99
C LYS A 14 11.41 13.81 -25.67
N ASN A 15 10.40 14.23 -26.44
CA ASN A 15 9.73 15.52 -26.28
C ASN A 15 8.21 15.41 -26.07
N ARG A 16 7.68 14.26 -25.62
CA ARG A 16 6.25 14.22 -25.27
C ARG A 16 5.97 15.10 -24.06
N PHE A 17 5.07 16.07 -24.26
CA PHE A 17 4.63 16.98 -23.21
C PHE A 17 3.84 16.19 -22.16
N ILE A 18 4.31 16.25 -20.91
CA ILE A 18 3.57 15.73 -19.76
C ILE A 18 2.65 16.81 -19.23
N PHE A 19 1.37 16.47 -19.08
CA PHE A 19 0.39 17.39 -18.51
C PHE A 19 -0.54 16.72 -17.50
N TYR A 20 -1.14 17.52 -16.64
CA TYR A 20 -1.93 17.05 -15.51
C TYR A 20 -3.31 17.72 -15.48
N LEU A 21 -4.35 16.91 -15.24
CA LEU A 21 -5.73 17.39 -15.12
C LEU A 21 -6.43 16.69 -13.96
N ILE A 22 -7.09 17.44 -13.08
CA ILE A 22 -8.04 16.85 -12.13
C ILE A 22 -9.32 16.54 -12.88
N ILE A 23 -9.71 15.26 -12.90
CA ILE A 23 -10.90 14.77 -13.62
C ILE A 23 -12.00 14.27 -12.66
N GLY A 24 -11.75 14.27 -11.36
CA GLY A 24 -12.74 13.85 -10.36
C GLY A 24 -12.19 13.77 -8.93
N GLY A 25 -12.94 13.12 -8.05
CA GLY A 25 -12.64 12.99 -6.63
C GLY A 25 -13.37 14.02 -5.77
N SER A 26 -13.44 13.76 -4.45
CA SER A 26 -14.19 14.62 -3.51
C SER A 26 -13.55 16.00 -3.29
N LEU A 27 -12.27 16.16 -3.62
CA LEU A 27 -11.53 17.42 -3.46
C LEU A 27 -11.38 18.22 -4.75
N ASN A 28 -12.03 17.81 -5.85
CA ASN A 28 -11.91 18.46 -7.17
C ASN A 28 -12.31 19.95 -7.17
N SER A 29 -13.18 20.36 -6.24
CA SER A 29 -13.63 21.74 -6.03
C SER A 29 -12.78 22.52 -5.02
N SER A 30 -11.83 21.87 -4.36
CA SER A 30 -11.03 22.43 -3.26
C SER A 30 -9.55 22.55 -3.60
N ILE A 31 -9.05 21.71 -4.51
CA ILE A 31 -7.65 21.68 -4.92
C ILE A 31 -7.57 21.86 -6.43
N THR A 32 -6.60 22.65 -6.89
CA THR A 32 -6.23 22.77 -8.29
C THR A 32 -4.86 22.12 -8.54
N ILE A 33 -4.61 21.77 -9.81
CA ILE A 33 -3.29 21.30 -10.27
C ILE A 33 -2.81 22.20 -11.39
N ASP A 34 -1.54 22.60 -11.33
CA ASP A 34 -0.90 23.28 -12.45
C ASP A 34 -0.65 22.29 -13.60
N TYR A 35 -1.11 22.66 -14.79
CA TYR A 35 -1.18 21.78 -15.96
C TYR A 35 0.17 21.23 -16.39
N TYR A 36 1.25 22.00 -16.28
CA TYR A 36 2.59 21.61 -16.76
C TYR A 36 3.51 21.11 -15.65
N SER A 37 3.45 21.72 -14.47
CA SER A 37 4.33 21.39 -13.36
C SER A 37 3.78 20.25 -12.50
N GLY A 38 2.47 20.03 -12.47
CA GLY A 38 1.83 19.08 -11.55
C GLY A 38 1.79 19.58 -10.10
N GLN A 39 2.02 20.87 -9.86
CA GLN A 39 1.93 21.48 -8.54
C GLN A 39 0.47 21.53 -8.07
N LEU A 40 0.17 20.92 -6.92
CA LEU A 40 -1.15 21.04 -6.30
C LEU A 40 -1.24 22.34 -5.51
N ASN A 41 -2.38 23.01 -5.58
CA ASN A 41 -2.67 24.23 -4.83
C ASN A 41 -4.03 24.11 -4.15
N LEU A 42 -4.10 24.51 -2.87
CA LEU A 42 -5.35 24.60 -2.14
C LEU A 42 -6.03 25.92 -2.49
N LEU A 43 -7.31 25.89 -2.84
CA LEU A 43 -8.08 27.10 -3.11
C LEU A 43 -8.28 27.88 -1.80
N THR A 44 -7.97 29.18 -1.83
CA THR A 44 -7.91 30.06 -0.64
C THR A 44 -9.19 30.09 0.18
N SER A 45 -10.36 29.92 -0.44
CA SER A 45 -11.65 29.88 0.27
C SER A 45 -11.82 28.65 1.18
N LYS A 46 -10.98 27.62 1.02
CA LYS A 46 -11.01 26.37 1.80
C LYS A 46 -9.96 26.29 2.90
N SER A 47 -9.01 27.25 2.98
CA SER A 47 -7.98 27.24 4.03
C SER A 47 -8.55 27.38 5.45
N ASN A 48 -9.75 27.95 5.59
CA ASN A 48 -10.41 28.15 6.89
C ASN A 48 -11.25 26.92 7.33
N GLN A 49 -11.30 25.86 6.52
CA GLN A 49 -12.06 24.63 6.80
C GLN A 49 -11.14 23.41 7.01
N LEU A 50 -9.94 23.64 7.55
CA LEU A 50 -9.02 22.56 7.88
C LEU A 50 -9.47 21.82 9.17
N PRO A 51 -9.25 20.50 9.28
CA PRO A 51 -8.57 19.64 8.30
C PRO A 51 -9.46 19.27 7.11
N ILE A 52 -8.83 19.06 5.95
CA ILE A 52 -9.49 18.58 4.73
C ILE A 52 -9.04 17.14 4.46
N TYR A 53 -10.00 16.25 4.28
CA TYR A 53 -9.76 14.87 3.88
C TYR A 53 -10.59 14.51 2.64
N GLY A 54 -9.96 13.82 1.69
CA GLY A 54 -10.68 13.33 0.53
C GLY A 54 -9.77 12.81 -0.57
N THR A 55 -10.33 12.68 -1.77
CA THR A 55 -9.65 12.10 -2.93
C THR A 55 -9.60 13.07 -4.11
N LEU A 56 -8.56 12.93 -4.94
CA LEU A 56 -8.46 13.50 -6.27
C LEU A 56 -8.23 12.38 -7.28
N ILE A 57 -8.91 12.45 -8.42
CA ILE A 57 -8.60 11.63 -9.58
C ILE A 57 -7.91 12.53 -10.59
N ILE A 58 -6.66 12.19 -10.94
CA ILE A 58 -5.81 13.00 -11.79
C ILE A 58 -5.46 12.20 -13.04
N SER A 59 -5.73 12.78 -14.21
CA SER A 59 -5.26 12.28 -15.48
C SER A 59 -3.89 12.88 -15.80
N ILE A 60 -2.98 12.02 -16.24
CA ILE A 60 -1.61 12.35 -16.65
C ILE A 60 -1.54 12.07 -18.15
N SER A 61 -1.34 13.14 -18.90
CA SER A 61 -1.21 13.17 -20.36
C SER A 61 -2.38 12.54 -21.14
N SER A 62 -3.52 12.29 -20.47
CA SER A 62 -4.68 11.52 -20.98
C SER A 62 -4.46 10.02 -21.19
N GLN A 63 -3.33 9.45 -20.75
CA GLN A 63 -3.09 7.99 -20.82
C GLN A 63 -3.27 7.31 -19.46
N THR A 64 -2.88 7.98 -18.37
CA THR A 64 -2.85 7.35 -17.05
C THR A 64 -3.68 8.14 -16.06
N ASN A 65 -4.56 7.46 -15.35
CA ASN A 65 -5.31 8.05 -14.25
C ASN A 65 -4.78 7.54 -12.91
N ILE A 66 -4.55 8.45 -11.97
CA ILE A 66 -4.17 8.12 -10.60
C ILE A 66 -5.23 8.63 -9.63
N SER A 67 -5.42 7.89 -8.53
CA SER A 67 -6.25 8.33 -7.40
C SER A 67 -5.33 8.71 -6.24
N LEU A 68 -5.45 9.95 -5.76
CA LEU A 68 -4.66 10.48 -4.67
C LEU A 68 -5.57 10.75 -3.46
N THR A 69 -5.31 10.08 -2.34
CA THR A 69 -5.96 10.39 -1.06
C THR A 69 -5.14 11.46 -0.36
N ILE A 70 -5.78 12.56 0.03
CA ILE A 70 -5.14 13.72 0.62
C ILE A 70 -5.74 14.00 1.98
N LEU A 71 -4.87 14.27 2.94
CA LEU A 71 -5.18 14.81 4.26
C LEU A 71 -4.36 16.10 4.44
N ILE A 72 -5.05 17.22 4.62
CA ILE A 72 -4.44 18.53 4.91
C ILE A 72 -4.85 18.92 6.32
N HIS A 73 -3.86 19.08 7.18
CA HIS A 73 -4.03 19.51 8.57
C HIS A 73 -3.97 21.04 8.68
N ASP A 74 -4.57 21.58 9.74
CA ASP A 74 -4.27 22.94 10.17
C ASP A 74 -2.88 22.98 10.82
N TYR A 75 -2.30 24.17 10.97
CA TYR A 75 -0.96 24.28 11.56
C TYR A 75 -0.92 23.91 13.06
N HIS A 76 -2.07 23.64 13.70
CA HIS A 76 -2.18 23.26 15.10
C HIS A 76 -2.38 21.76 15.32
N THR A 77 -2.66 20.98 14.27
CA THR A 77 -2.81 19.53 14.35
C THR A 77 -1.45 18.87 14.12
N ASP A 78 -0.73 18.69 15.23
CA ASP A 78 0.56 17.98 15.29
C ASP A 78 0.37 16.52 14.83
N PRO A 79 0.94 16.07 13.69
CA PRO A 79 0.81 14.69 13.26
C PRO A 79 1.65 13.82 14.20
N GLN A 80 0.99 13.04 15.06
CA GLN A 80 1.68 12.02 15.85
C GLN A 80 2.45 11.09 14.91
N THR A 81 3.78 11.14 14.98
CA THR A 81 4.68 10.34 14.15
C THR A 81 4.44 8.85 14.44
N PHE A 82 3.86 8.12 13.51
CA PHE A 82 3.68 6.68 13.66
C PHE A 82 5.04 5.98 13.48
N ILE A 83 5.67 5.57 14.59
CA ILE A 83 6.87 4.74 14.54
C ILE A 83 6.45 3.33 14.11
N MET A 84 6.61 3.02 12.83
CA MET A 84 6.39 1.68 12.31
C MET A 84 7.51 0.74 12.81
N SER A 85 7.25 -0.04 13.87
CA SER A 85 8.17 -1.13 14.26
C SER A 85 7.83 -2.38 13.44
N LEU A 86 8.62 -2.69 12.42
CA LEU A 86 8.52 -3.95 11.69
C LEU A 86 9.04 -5.08 12.59
N LYS A 87 8.15 -5.78 13.31
CA LYS A 87 8.52 -7.09 13.89
C LYS A 87 8.58 -8.08 12.75
N GLN A 88 9.79 -8.31 12.25
CA GLN A 88 10.10 -9.38 11.32
C GLN A 88 9.79 -10.72 12.01
N GLN A 89 8.59 -11.26 11.80
CA GLN A 89 8.30 -12.65 12.15
C GLN A 89 9.08 -13.53 11.17
N GLN A 90 10.31 -13.88 11.56
CA GLN A 90 10.96 -15.06 11.00
C GLN A 90 10.09 -16.26 11.38
N GLN A 91 9.32 -16.76 10.42
CA GLN A 91 8.80 -18.12 10.47
C GLN A 91 10.01 -19.06 10.53
N GLN A 92 10.30 -19.60 11.72
CA GLN A 92 11.14 -20.78 11.85
C GLN A 92 10.43 -21.92 11.13
N ARG A 93 10.94 -22.25 9.94
CA ARG A 93 10.59 -23.47 9.24
C ARG A 93 11.21 -24.62 10.04
N GLU A 94 10.41 -25.29 10.86
CA GLU A 94 10.81 -26.54 11.50
C GLU A 94 11.11 -27.57 10.41
N GLN A 95 12.40 -27.82 10.16
CA GLN A 95 12.85 -29.09 9.58
C GLN A 95 13.07 -30.05 10.75
N SER A 96 12.04 -30.81 11.09
CA SER A 96 12.18 -31.98 11.96
C SER A 96 12.71 -33.16 11.14
N SER A 97 14.04 -33.20 10.99
CA SER A 97 14.74 -34.45 10.74
C SER A 97 14.79 -35.24 12.05
N SER A 98 13.89 -36.21 12.24
CA SER A 98 14.03 -37.20 13.31
C SER A 98 14.11 -38.60 12.75
N SER A 99 15.34 -39.11 12.80
CA SER A 99 15.81 -40.50 12.77
C SER A 99 14.80 -41.57 13.16
N LEU A 100 14.77 -42.62 12.34
CA LEU A 100 14.20 -43.94 12.64
C LEU A 100 14.87 -44.53 13.90
N SER A 101 14.14 -44.63 15.00
CA SER A 101 14.49 -45.50 16.12
C SER A 101 13.54 -46.70 16.15
N SER A 102 14.04 -47.81 15.62
CA SER A 102 13.49 -49.15 15.80
C SER A 102 13.55 -49.53 17.28
N ILE A 103 12.41 -49.84 17.89
CA ILE A 103 12.37 -50.57 19.16
C ILE A 103 11.68 -51.91 18.90
N LEU A 104 12.49 -52.97 19.00
CA LEU A 104 12.07 -54.36 19.08
C LEU A 104 11.20 -54.56 20.34
N SER A 105 10.08 -55.27 20.19
CA SER A 105 9.31 -55.81 21.31
C SER A 105 9.60 -57.31 21.45
N PRO A 106 9.84 -57.83 22.67
CA PRO A 106 9.83 -59.27 22.91
C PRO A 106 8.65 -59.76 23.75
N LEU A 107 8.16 -60.93 23.31
CA LEU A 107 7.67 -62.11 24.05
C LEU A 107 6.27 -62.15 24.73
N PHE A 108 5.44 -63.00 24.10
CA PHE A 108 4.53 -64.07 24.59
C PHE A 108 3.58 -63.85 25.78
N TYR A 109 2.31 -64.28 25.61
CA TYR A 109 1.77 -65.52 26.21
C TYR A 109 0.50 -66.02 25.48
N PHE A 110 0.37 -67.35 25.37
CA PHE A 110 -0.81 -68.16 25.00
C PHE A 110 -2.08 -67.75 25.79
N ILE A 111 -3.31 -68.00 25.31
CA ILE A 111 -4.13 -69.20 25.62
C ILE A 111 -5.36 -69.28 24.68
N SER A 112 -5.77 -70.52 24.44
CA SER A 112 -6.84 -71.16 23.66
C SER A 112 -8.32 -70.79 23.92
N SER A 113 -9.17 -70.99 22.89
CA SER A 113 -10.49 -71.70 22.90
C SER A 113 -11.07 -71.71 21.45
N ILE A 114 -11.23 -72.85 20.73
CA ILE A 114 -12.37 -73.83 20.73
C ILE A 114 -13.71 -73.12 20.42
N SER A 115 -14.54 -73.41 19.41
CA SER A 115 -15.07 -74.62 18.71
C SER A 115 -15.54 -74.19 17.29
N LEU A 116 -15.81 -75.01 16.27
CA LEU A 116 -16.51 -76.30 16.15
C LEU A 116 -16.05 -76.99 14.85
#